data_AF-A0A2T2VJV9-F1
#
_entry.id   AF-A0A2T2VJV9-F1
#
_cell.length_a   1.000
_cell.length_b   1.000
_cell.length_c   1.000
_cell.angle_alpha   90.00
_cell.angle_beta   90.00
_cell.angle_gamma   90.00
#
_symmetry.space_group_name_H-M   'P 1'
#
loop_
_entity.id
_entity.type
_entity.pdbx_description
1 polymer ?
#
loop_
_entity_poly.entity_id
_entity_poly.type
_entity_poly.pdbx_seq_one_letter_code
_entity_poly.pdbx_strand_id
1 'polypeptide(L)'
;MVYITRRKQFNAAHKLYVEEWSQEKNFKVFGKCANPNWHGHNFILYVTVKGKPDPTTGMVMDFTRLGNIMKERVVNKLDHKNLNEDVDFM
;
A
#
# COMPACT_ATOMS: atom_id res chain seq x y z
N MET A 1 20.45 14.45 12.39
CA MET A 1 19.75 13.25 11.89
C MET A 1 18.56 13.72 11.07
N VAL A 2 18.33 13.14 9.90
CA VAL A 2 17.33 13.62 8.95
C VAL A 2 16.39 12.49 8.52
N TYR A 3 15.25 12.86 7.95
CA TYR A 3 14.25 11.96 7.40
C TYR A 3 14.16 12.20 5.90
N ILE A 4 14.14 11.12 5.12
CA ILE A 4 13.87 11.19 3.69
C ILE A 4 12.63 10.35 3.40
N THR A 5 11.73 10.88 2.57
CA THR A 5 10.49 10.19 2.21
C THR A 5 10.46 9.98 0.71
N ARG A 6 10.24 8.74 0.28
CA ARG A 6 10.00 8.39 -1.11
C ARG A 6 8.53 8.06 -1.32
N ARG A 7 7.94 8.63 -2.36
CA ARG A 7 6.56 8.40 -2.78
C ARG A 7 6.50 7.40 -3.95
N LYS A 8 5.55 6.48 -3.90
CA LYS A 8 5.13 5.61 -5.00
C LYS A 8 3.60 5.60 -5.09
N GLN A 9 3.08 5.08 -6.19
CA GLN A 9 1.65 4.84 -6.39
C GLN A 9 1.44 3.41 -6.85
N PHE A 10 0.28 2.86 -6.54
CA PHE A 10 -0.23 1.62 -7.12
C PHE A 10 -1.77 1.68 -7.15
N ASN A 11 -2.39 0.99 -8.09
CA ASN A 11 -3.83 0.95 -8.24
C ASN A 11 -4.34 -0.43 -7.84
N ALA A 12 -5.36 -0.51 -7.00
CA ALA A 12 -5.93 -1.80 -6.62
C ALA A 12 -7.41 -1.71 -6.30
N ALA A 13 -8.11 -2.83 -6.52
CA ALA A 13 -9.49 -3.03 -6.11
C ALA A 13 -9.58 -3.77 -4.77
N HIS A 14 -10.61 -3.51 -3.98
CA HIS A 14 -10.89 -4.22 -2.73
C HIS A 14 -12.34 -4.02 -2.27
N LYS A 15 -12.76 -4.77 -1.25
CA LYS A 15 -13.98 -4.52 -0.49
C LYS A 15 -13.68 -4.77 0.98
N LEU A 16 -14.36 -4.03 1.84
CA LEU A 16 -14.33 -4.27 3.27
C LEU A 16 -15.51 -5.18 3.60
N TYR A 17 -15.22 -6.43 3.98
CA TYR A 17 -16.23 -7.45 4.23
C TYR A 17 -15.70 -8.50 5.20
N VAL A 18 -16.53 -8.89 6.17
CA VAL A 18 -16.27 -10.01 7.09
C VAL A 18 -17.18 -11.16 6.68
N GLU A 19 -16.60 -12.32 6.36
CA GLU A 19 -17.34 -13.45 5.77
C GLU A 19 -18.41 -14.01 6.70
N GLU A 20 -18.15 -14.01 8.00
CA GLU A 20 -19.06 -14.54 9.02
C GLU A 20 -20.25 -13.61 9.31
N TRP A 21 -20.25 -12.39 8.75
CA TRP A 21 -21.34 -11.43 8.94
C TRP A 21 -22.36 -11.51 7.81
N SER A 22 -23.62 -11.25 8.15
CA SER A 22 -24.66 -11.03 7.13
C SER A 22 -24.30 -9.84 6.25
N GLN A 23 -24.80 -9.84 5.01
CA GLN A 23 -24.63 -8.73 4.08
C GLN A 23 -25.14 -7.41 4.68
N GLU A 24 -26.27 -7.45 5.39
CA GLU A 24 -26.85 -6.27 6.06
C GLU A 24 -25.90 -5.72 7.13
N LYS A 25 -25.29 -6.59 7.95
CA LYS A 25 -24.31 -6.17 8.96
C LYS A 25 -23.07 -5.58 8.32
N ASN A 26 -22.53 -6.21 7.27
CA ASN A 26 -21.40 -5.68 6.51
C ASN A 26 -21.69 -4.30 5.94
N PHE A 27 -22.86 -4.13 5.32
CA PHE A 27 -23.27 -2.84 4.77
C PHE A 27 -23.51 -1.79 5.85
N LYS A 28 -24.06 -2.16 7.00
CA LYS A 28 -24.23 -1.25 8.14
C LYS A 28 -22.89 -0.75 8.70
N VAL A 29 -21.86 -1.59 8.72
CA VAL A 29 -20.54 -1.25 9.28
C VAL A 29 -19.64 -0.54 8.26
N PHE A 30 -19.52 -1.08 7.04
CA PHE A 30 -18.57 -0.59 6.03
C PHE A 30 -19.22 0.26 4.93
N GLY A 31 -20.56 0.34 4.89
CA GLY A 31 -21.30 1.13 3.92
C GLY A 31 -20.98 0.74 2.48
N LYS A 32 -20.74 1.75 1.64
CA LYS A 32 -20.39 1.56 0.21
C LYS A 32 -19.12 0.74 0.01
N CYS A 33 -18.24 0.65 1.00
CA CYS A 33 -17.01 -0.15 0.90
C CYS A 33 -17.28 -1.66 0.97
N ALA A 34 -18.46 -2.08 1.46
CA ALA A 34 -18.94 -3.47 1.41
C ALA A 34 -19.69 -3.81 0.11
N ASN A 35 -19.52 -3.00 -0.96
CA ASN A 35 -20.10 -3.31 -2.27
C ASN A 35 -19.72 -4.74 -2.70
N PRO A 36 -20.70 -5.62 -3.03
CA PRO A 36 -20.41 -6.98 -3.47
C PRO A 36 -19.52 -7.02 -4.72
N ASN A 37 -19.57 -5.97 -5.55
CA ASN A 37 -18.79 -5.84 -6.78
C ASN A 37 -17.52 -4.99 -6.62
N TRP A 38 -16.97 -4.90 -5.40
CA TRP A 38 -15.72 -4.21 -5.10
C TRP A 38 -15.74 -2.70 -5.37
N HIS A 39 -14.64 -2.04 -5.05
CA HIS A 39 -14.32 -0.67 -5.48
C HIS A 39 -12.80 -0.52 -5.57
N GLY A 40 -12.32 0.57 -6.16
CA GLY A 40 -10.89 0.75 -6.40
C GLY A 40 -10.34 2.08 -5.90
N HIS A 41 -9.02 2.12 -5.73
CA HIS A 41 -8.27 3.33 -5.39
C HIS A 41 -6.96 3.40 -6.16
N ASN A 42 -6.51 4.64 -6.34
CA ASN A 42 -5.14 4.96 -6.71
C ASN A 42 -4.38 5.26 -5.41
N PHE A 43 -3.78 4.23 -4.81
CA PHE A 43 -3.09 4.35 -3.53
C PHE A 43 -1.79 5.12 -3.67
N ILE A 44 -1.46 5.93 -2.66
CA ILE A 44 -0.18 6.62 -2.55
C ILE A 44 0.59 6.01 -1.38
N LEU A 45 1.75 5.43 -1.69
CA LEU A 45 2.68 4.86 -0.71
C LEU A 45 3.77 5.88 -0.39
N TYR A 46 3.87 6.25 0.89
CA TYR A 46 4.98 7.03 1.43
C TYR A 46 5.84 6.14 2.30
N VAL A 47 7.13 5.99 1.94
CA VAL A 47 8.10 5.29 2.78
C VAL A 47 9.14 6.29 3.26
N THR A 48 9.27 6.39 4.57
CA THR A 48 10.20 7.31 5.22
C THR A 48 11.32 6.51 5.88
N VAL A 49 12.56 6.87 5.57
CA VAL A 49 13.74 6.35 6.28
C VAL A 49 14.44 7.47 7.03
N LYS A 50 14.98 7.13 8.20
CA LYS A 50 15.65 8.06 9.12
C LYS A 50 17.11 7.66 9.25
N GLY A 51 18.02 8.64 9.21
CA GLY A 51 19.43 8.36 9.47
C GLY A 51 20.31 9.59 9.53
N LYS A 52 21.59 9.36 9.80
CA LYS A 52 22.62 10.39 9.68
C LYS A 52 23.09 10.40 8.22
N PRO A 53 23.11 11.55 7.53
CA PRO A 53 23.76 11.65 6.24
C PRO A 53 25.19 11.15 6.33
N ASP A 54 25.59 10.31 5.38
CA ASP A 54 26.98 9.94 5.18
C ASP A 54 27.82 11.22 4.91
N PRO A 55 28.97 11.42 5.58
CA PRO A 55 29.71 12.68 5.51
C PRO A 55 30.33 12.96 4.14
N THR A 56 30.50 11.95 3.30
CA THR A 56 31.09 12.10 1.95
C THR A 56 30.00 12.30 0.90
N THR A 57 28.93 11.52 0.95
CA THR A 57 27.88 11.48 -0.08
C THR A 57 26.64 12.32 0.27
N GLY A 58 26.46 12.70 1.54
CA GLY A 58 25.29 13.42 2.03
C GLY A 58 24.00 12.59 2.05
N MET A 59 24.05 11.31 1.66
CA MET A 59 22.87 10.45 1.58
C MET A 59 22.61 9.75 2.91
N VAL A 60 21.33 9.65 3.29
CA VAL A 60 20.90 8.73 4.37
C VAL A 60 20.87 7.28 3.86
N MET A 61 20.48 7.12 2.59
CA MET A 61 20.41 5.86 1.89
C MET A 61 20.47 6.16 0.39
N ASP A 62 20.97 5.21 -0.39
CA ASP A 62 20.79 5.23 -1.85
C ASP A 62 19.29 5.25 -2.19
N PHE A 63 18.85 6.34 -2.81
CA PHE A 63 17.46 6.54 -3.21
C PHE A 63 17.00 5.52 -4.25
N THR A 64 17.87 5.10 -5.17
CA THR A 64 17.56 4.08 -6.19
C THR A 64 17.27 2.75 -5.50
N ARG A 65 18.11 2.36 -4.54
CA ARG A 65 17.90 1.16 -3.73
C ARG A 65 16.57 1.21 -2.98
N LEU A 66 16.24 2.33 -2.33
CA LEU A 66 14.93 2.49 -1.66
C LEU A 66 13.77 2.34 -2.65
N GLY A 67 13.90 2.92 -3.85
CA GLY A 67 12.92 2.79 -4.92
C GLY A 67 12.70 1.34 -5.39
N ASN A 68 13.77 0.56 -5.52
CA ASN A 68 13.71 -0.85 -5.92
C ASN A 68 13.06 -1.70 -4.83
N ILE A 69 13.42 -1.51 -3.56
CA ILE A 69 12.80 -2.20 -2.43
C ILE A 69 11.29 -1.94 -2.40
N MET A 70 10.87 -0.67 -2.50
CA MET A 70 9.44 -0.32 -2.54
C MET A 70 8.72 -0.99 -3.72
N LYS A 71 9.37 -1.06 -4.89
CA LYS A 71 8.80 -1.69 -6.08
C LYS A 71 8.63 -3.19 -5.90
N GLU A 72 9.68 -3.89 -5.51
CA GLU A 72 9.71 -5.35 -5.39
C GLU A 72 8.84 -5.86 -4.24
N ARG A 73 8.86 -5.16 -3.10
CA ARG A 73 8.21 -5.63 -1.87
C ARG A 73 6.77 -5.19 -1.74
N VAL A 74 6.38 -4.12 -2.41
CA VAL A 74 5.03 -3.54 -2.28
C VAL A 74 4.37 -3.37 -3.64
N VAL A 75 4.88 -2.49 -4.50
CA VAL A 75 4.15 -2.09 -5.74
C VAL A 75 3.88 -3.30 -6.64
N ASN A 76 4.87 -4.12 -6.96
CA ASN A 76 4.69 -5.27 -7.85
C ASN A 76 3.71 -6.33 -7.30
N LYS A 77 3.50 -6.36 -5.98
CA LYS A 77 2.57 -7.30 -5.35
C LYS A 77 1.13 -6.78 -5.31
N LEU A 78 0.94 -5.46 -5.40
CA LEU A 78 -0.35 -4.81 -5.17
C LEU A 78 -0.91 -4.08 -6.38
N ASP A 79 -0.05 -3.66 -7.32
CA ASP A 79 -0.45 -2.84 -8.46
C ASP A 79 -1.24 -3.65 -9.49
N HIS A 80 -2.36 -3.08 -9.94
CA HIS A 80 -3.33 -3.69 -10.85
C HIS A 80 -3.87 -5.04 -10.34
N LYS A 81 -4.13 -5.15 -9.03
CA LYS A 81 -4.65 -6.34 -8.36
C LYS A 81 -5.96 -6.10 -7.62
N ASN A 82 -6.71 -7.16 -7.35
CA ASN A 82 -7.70 -7.18 -6.29
C ASN A 82 -7.03 -7.62 -4.97
N LEU A 83 -7.04 -6.74 -3.97
CA LEU A 83 -6.37 -6.97 -2.69
C LEU A 83 -6.91 -8.17 -1.92
N ASN A 84 -8.19 -8.52 -2.12
CA ASN A 84 -8.82 -9.63 -1.40
C ASN A 84 -8.66 -10.98 -2.10
N GLU A 85 -8.31 -11.00 -3.39
CA GLU A 85 -8.32 -12.22 -4.21
C GLU A 85 -6.93 -12.58 -4.74
N ASP A 86 -6.11 -11.58 -5.08
CA ASP A 86 -4.83 -11.78 -5.77
C ASP A 86 -3.60 -11.63 -4.85
N VAL A 87 -3.79 -11.27 -3.58
CA VAL A 87 -2.71 -10.92 -2.64
C VAL A 87 -2.73 -11.87 -1.45
N ASP A 88 -1.69 -12.70 -1.33
CA ASP A 88 -1.61 -13.84 -0.40
C ASP A 88 -1.35 -13.47 1.08
N PHE A 89 -1.11 -12.19 1.37
CA PHE A 89 -0.81 -11.70 2.72
C PHE A 89 -1.84 -10.71 3.26
N MET A 90 -2.96 -10.52 2.55
CA MET A 90 -4.06 -9.65 2.96
C MET A 90 -5.36 -10.44 3.05
#